data_AF-M2Q343-F1
#
_entry.id   AF-M2Q343-F1
#
_cell.length_a   1.000
_cell.length_b   1.000
_cell.length_c   1.000
_cell.angle_alpha   90.00
_cell.angle_beta   90.00
_cell.angle_gamma   90.00
#
_symmetry.space_group_name_H-M   'P 1'
#
loop_
_entity.id
_entity.type
_entity.pdbx_description
1 polymer ?
#
loop_
_entity_poly.entity_id
_entity_poly.type
_entity_poly.pdbx_seq_one_letter_code
_entity_poly.pdbx_strand_id
1 'polypeptide(L)'
;MQLSMQITSNVVKMQDLRRDLRDVEEQVAKMEDILNNVVHKSELSNLILDLSNPQLKYGFLLLNGQLIEVNLAYKDIYSIAKKSIYIVDNYIGVKTLVLLKDVPLLVEVIIFSDNIGKGLHSLEYQDFCQEYPFRKDNIPKIRCCS
;
A
#
# COMPACT_ATOMS: atom_id res chain seq x y z
N MET A 1 -24.63 -60.02 25.83
CA MET A 1 -25.42 -58.78 26.05
C MET A 1 -24.56 -57.58 26.46
N GLN A 2 -23.55 -57.71 27.34
CA GLN A 2 -22.69 -56.57 27.74
C GLN A 2 -21.97 -55.84 26.60
N LEU A 3 -21.37 -56.57 25.66
CA LEU A 3 -20.67 -55.96 24.51
C LEU A 3 -21.59 -55.11 23.65
N SER A 4 -22.80 -55.60 23.39
CA SER A 4 -23.82 -54.89 22.62
C SER A 4 -24.21 -53.56 23.27
N MET A 5 -24.36 -53.54 24.59
CA MET A 5 -24.66 -52.32 25.34
C MET A 5 -23.49 -51.32 25.31
N GLN A 6 -22.24 -51.79 25.37
CA GLN A 6 -21.07 -50.92 25.24
C GLN A 6 -20.94 -50.33 23.84
N ILE A 7 -21.19 -51.12 22.80
CA ILE A 7 -21.19 -50.64 21.40
C ILE A 7 -22.27 -49.57 21.22
N THR A 8 -23.50 -49.83 21.67
CA THR A 8 -24.59 -48.84 21.60
C THR A 8 -24.25 -47.57 22.39
N SER A 9 -23.68 -47.69 23.59
CA SER A 9 -23.25 -46.53 24.39
C SER A 9 -22.19 -45.70 23.67
N ASN A 10 -21.21 -46.34 23.04
CA ASN A 10 -20.17 -45.65 22.28
C ASN A 10 -20.73 -44.98 21.02
N VAL A 11 -21.69 -45.59 20.34
CA VAL A 11 -22.37 -44.99 19.17
C VAL A 11 -23.12 -43.72 19.56
N VAL A 12 -23.83 -43.72 20.70
CA VAL A 12 -24.52 -42.52 21.21
C VAL A 12 -23.51 -41.42 21.54
N LYS A 13 -22.43 -41.72 22.26
CA LYS A 13 -21.37 -40.75 22.57
C LYS A 13 -20.71 -40.17 21.30
N MET A 14 -20.53 -40.98 20.25
CA MET A 14 -20.02 -40.49 18.97
C MET A 14 -21.01 -39.56 18.26
N GLN A 15 -22.32 -39.80 18.39
CA GLN A 15 -23.34 -38.91 17.86
C GLN A 15 -23.38 -37.56 18.60
N ASP A 16 -23.24 -37.59 19.92
CA ASP A 16 -23.15 -36.39 20.75
C ASP A 16 -21.89 -35.58 20.40
N LEU A 17 -20.72 -36.23 20.33
CA LEU A 17 -19.47 -35.61 19.88
C LEU A 17 -19.60 -34.96 18.50
N ARG A 18 -20.28 -35.61 17.56
CA ARG A 18 -20.51 -35.07 16.21
C ARG A 18 -21.48 -33.88 16.21
N ARG A 19 -22.36 -33.79 17.20
CA ARG A 19 -23.22 -32.62 17.38
C ARG A 19 -22.40 -31.46 17.95
N ASP A 20 -21.65 -31.69 19.01
CA ASP A 20 -20.81 -30.67 19.64
C ASP A 20 -19.79 -30.10 18.66
N LEU A 21 -19.17 -30.95 17.82
CA LEU A 21 -18.25 -30.50 16.77
C LEU A 21 -18.91 -29.56 15.74
N ARG A 22 -20.17 -29.83 15.35
CA ARG A 22 -20.91 -28.95 14.42
C ARG A 22 -21.25 -27.61 15.06
N ASP A 23 -21.60 -27.62 16.34
CA ASP A 23 -21.90 -26.39 17.08
C ASP A 23 -20.63 -25.54 17.25
N VAL A 24 -19.46 -26.17 17.41
CA VAL A 24 -18.15 -25.51 17.40
C VAL A 24 -17.83 -24.94 16.02
N GLU A 25 -18.04 -25.69 14.94
CA GLU A 25 -17.83 -25.21 13.55
C GLU A 25 -18.67 -23.96 13.25
N GLU A 26 -19.94 -23.94 13.69
CA GLU A 26 -20.82 -22.78 13.52
C GLU A 26 -20.35 -21.55 14.32
N GLN A 27 -19.84 -21.76 15.53
CA GLN A 27 -19.28 -20.68 16.36
C GLN A 27 -18.00 -20.10 15.75
N VAL A 28 -17.12 -20.95 15.21
CA VAL A 28 -15.91 -20.52 14.52
C VAL A 28 -16.25 -19.67 13.29
N ALA A 29 -17.25 -20.09 12.49
CA ALA A 29 -17.70 -19.31 11.33
C ALA A 29 -18.25 -17.93 11.73
N LYS A 30 -19.01 -17.83 12.83
CA LYS A 30 -19.50 -16.54 13.35
C LYS A 30 -18.36 -15.66 13.88
N MET A 31 -17.35 -16.25 14.52
CA MET A 31 -16.18 -15.51 15.01
C MET A 31 -15.32 -14.97 13.87
N GLU A 32 -15.18 -15.70 12.77
CA GLU A 32 -14.46 -15.25 11.58
C GLU A 32 -15.10 -14.00 10.96
N ASP A 33 -16.44 -13.99 10.86
CA ASP A 33 -17.18 -12.84 10.33
C ASP A 33 -17.09 -11.61 11.25
N ILE A 34 -17.22 -11.81 12.58
CA ILE A 34 -17.04 -10.75 13.57
C ILE A 34 -15.62 -10.18 13.52
N LEU A 35 -14.60 -11.04 13.41
CA LEU A 35 -13.21 -10.63 13.35
C LEU A 35 -12.94 -9.82 12.09
N ASN A 36 -13.40 -10.26 10.92
CA ASN A 36 -13.28 -9.50 9.68
C ASN A 36 -13.93 -8.11 9.77
N ASN A 37 -15.13 -8.03 10.36
CA ASN A 37 -15.83 -6.75 10.52
C ASN A 37 -15.11 -5.80 11.50
N VAL A 38 -14.61 -6.32 12.63
CA VAL A 38 -13.85 -5.55 13.61
C VAL A 38 -12.51 -5.06 13.02
N VAL A 39 -11.83 -5.89 12.24
CA VAL A 39 -10.59 -5.51 11.53
C VAL A 39 -10.87 -4.33 10.59
N HIS A 40 -11.88 -4.42 9.71
CA HIS A 40 -12.21 -3.33 8.79
C HIS A 40 -12.58 -2.02 9.50
N LYS A 41 -13.33 -2.09 10.61
CA LYS A 41 -13.69 -0.89 11.39
C LYS A 41 -12.47 -0.24 12.05
N SER A 42 -11.48 -1.03 12.47
CA SER A 42 -10.26 -0.52 13.10
C SER A 42 -9.36 0.20 12.09
N GLU A 43 -9.24 -0.31 10.86
CA GLU A 43 -8.48 0.32 9.76
C GLU A 43 -9.07 1.69 9.39
N LEU A 44 -10.41 1.77 9.27
CA LEU A 44 -11.12 3.03 9.03
C LEU A 44 -10.98 4.04 10.17
N SER A 45 -10.89 3.58 11.43
CA SER A 45 -10.75 4.48 12.58
C SER A 45 -9.36 5.12 12.64
N ASN A 46 -8.31 4.33 12.40
CA ASN A 46 -6.95 4.85 12.29
C ASN A 46 -6.84 5.84 11.11
N LEU A 47 -7.49 5.54 9.99
CA LEU A 47 -7.58 6.43 8.83
C LEU A 47 -8.23 7.79 9.18
N ILE A 48 -9.36 7.78 9.89
CA ILE A 48 -10.02 9.03 10.32
C ILE A 48 -9.10 9.82 11.26
N LEU A 49 -8.36 9.14 12.15
CA LEU A 49 -7.40 9.80 13.04
C LEU A 49 -6.24 10.43 12.29
N ASP A 50 -5.70 9.74 11.28
CA ASP A 50 -4.60 10.24 10.45
C ASP A 50 -5.05 11.44 9.59
N LEU A 51 -6.25 11.38 9.00
CA LEU A 51 -6.83 12.50 8.24
C LEU A 51 -7.23 13.69 9.12
N SER A 52 -7.62 13.43 10.37
CA SER A 52 -8.02 14.47 11.33
C SER A 52 -6.83 15.14 12.00
N ASN A 53 -5.60 14.71 11.72
CA ASN A 53 -4.40 15.29 12.30
C ASN A 53 -3.79 16.34 11.35
N PRO A 54 -4.03 17.64 11.58
CA PRO A 54 -3.49 18.72 10.73
C PRO A 54 -1.96 18.85 10.80
N GLN A 55 -1.30 18.15 11.73
CA GLN A 55 0.17 18.11 11.83
C GLN A 55 0.80 17.03 10.94
N LEU A 56 0.02 16.02 10.51
CA LEU A 56 0.51 15.02 9.56
C LEU A 56 0.52 15.64 8.15
N LYS A 57 1.71 15.86 7.61
CA LYS A 57 1.92 16.36 6.23
C LYS A 57 1.92 15.23 5.19
N TYR A 58 1.47 14.04 5.56
CA TYR A 58 1.41 12.90 4.65
C TYR A 58 0.09 12.95 3.87
N GLY A 59 0.18 12.90 2.55
CA GLY A 59 -0.98 12.61 1.73
C GLY A 59 -1.19 11.10 1.68
N PHE A 60 -2.44 10.67 1.52
CA PHE A 60 -2.79 9.27 1.28
C PHE A 60 -3.49 9.13 -0.07
N LEU A 61 -3.28 7.99 -0.74
CA LEU A 61 -3.98 7.59 -1.96
C LEU A 61 -4.79 6.34 -1.70
N LEU A 62 -5.91 6.20 -2.41
CA LEU A 62 -6.61 4.93 -2.52
C LEU A 62 -6.09 4.20 -3.77
N LEU A 63 -5.30 3.15 -3.57
CA LEU A 63 -4.72 2.33 -4.63
C LEU A 63 -5.31 0.92 -4.53
N ASN A 64 -6.00 0.46 -5.58
CA ASN A 64 -6.64 -0.87 -5.62
C ASN A 64 -7.59 -1.15 -4.42
N GLY A 65 -8.27 -0.12 -3.91
CA GLY A 65 -9.16 -0.24 -2.76
C GLY A 65 -8.45 -0.24 -1.39
N GLN A 66 -7.12 -0.19 -1.38
CA GLN A 66 -6.33 -0.04 -0.16
C GLN A 66 -5.81 1.39 -0.04
N LEU A 67 -5.89 1.94 1.18
CA LEU A 67 -5.26 3.22 1.46
C LEU A 67 -3.75 3.05 1.64
N ILE A 68 -2.98 3.90 0.99
CA ILE A 68 -1.52 3.88 1.03
C ILE A 68 -0.96 5.30 1.13
N GLU A 69 0.15 5.47 1.83
CA GLU A 69 0.86 6.76 1.87
C GLU A 69 1.33 7.15 0.46
N VAL A 70 1.10 8.40 0.06
CA VAL A 70 1.37 8.89 -1.31
C VAL A 70 2.80 8.58 -1.76
N ASN A 71 3.81 8.78 -0.90
CA ASN A 71 5.20 8.60 -1.32
C ASN A 71 5.53 7.13 -1.55
N LEU A 72 4.97 6.22 -0.72
CA LEU A 72 5.12 4.78 -0.91
C LEU A 72 4.44 4.33 -2.20
N ALA A 73 3.22 4.79 -2.43
CA ALA A 73 2.47 4.49 -3.65
C ALA A 73 3.23 4.90 -4.92
N TYR A 74 3.74 6.14 -4.97
CA TYR A 74 4.52 6.59 -6.12
C TYR A 74 5.81 5.79 -6.29
N LYS A 75 6.53 5.48 -5.21
CA LYS A 75 7.73 4.65 -5.27
C LYS A 75 7.42 3.28 -5.87
N ASP A 76 6.34 2.64 -5.43
CA ASP A 76 5.94 1.32 -5.92
C ASP A 76 5.55 1.39 -7.40
N ILE A 77 4.72 2.37 -7.80
CA ILE A 77 4.30 2.56 -9.19
C ILE A 77 5.50 2.82 -10.11
N TYR A 78 6.44 3.65 -9.68
CA TYR A 78 7.63 3.97 -10.48
C TYR A 78 8.60 2.79 -10.56
N SER A 79 8.69 1.96 -9.52
CA SER A 79 9.58 0.79 -9.50
C SER A 79 9.19 -0.28 -10.52
N ILE A 80 7.89 -0.41 -10.84
CA ILE A 80 7.37 -1.42 -11.79
C ILE A 80 7.36 -0.93 -13.25
N ALA A 81 7.71 0.33 -13.49
CA ALA A 81 7.77 0.89 -14.84
C ALA A 81 8.83 0.15 -15.68
N LYS A 82 8.46 -0.20 -16.92
CA LYS A 82 9.32 -1.02 -17.80
C LYS A 82 10.09 -0.23 -18.86
N LYS A 83 9.56 0.91 -19.28
CA LYS A 83 10.08 1.68 -20.43
C LYS A 83 10.24 3.16 -20.14
N SER A 84 9.16 3.79 -19.68
CA SER A 84 9.15 5.24 -19.49
C SER A 84 8.15 5.65 -18.42
N ILE A 85 8.44 6.76 -17.74
CA ILE A 85 7.57 7.44 -16.80
C ILE A 85 7.38 8.87 -17.31
N TYR A 86 6.14 9.29 -17.46
CA TYR A 86 5.76 10.66 -17.81
C TYR A 86 5.05 11.28 -16.62
N ILE A 87 5.59 12.37 -16.08
CA ILE A 87 5.01 13.12 -14.97
C ILE A 87 4.56 14.47 -15.53
N VAL A 88 3.31 14.84 -15.28
CA VAL A 88 2.78 16.17 -15.60
C VAL A 88 2.42 16.84 -14.28
N ASP A 89 3.32 17.70 -13.80
CA ASP A 89 3.17 18.34 -12.51
C ASP A 89 3.86 19.71 -12.54
N ASN A 90 3.10 20.77 -12.30
CA ASN A 90 3.63 22.13 -12.29
C ASN A 90 4.32 22.51 -10.97
N TYR A 91 4.24 21.69 -9.92
CA TYR A 91 4.78 22.00 -8.59
C TYR A 91 5.90 21.03 -8.18
N ILE A 92 6.91 20.93 -9.04
CA ILE A 92 8.07 20.07 -8.78
C ILE A 92 9.03 20.66 -7.74
N GLY A 93 9.76 19.79 -7.06
CA GLY A 93 10.80 20.18 -6.11
C GLY A 93 11.73 19.01 -5.78
N VAL A 94 12.60 19.18 -4.78
CA VAL A 94 13.52 18.12 -4.32
C VAL A 94 12.77 16.82 -4.01
N LYS A 95 11.59 16.92 -3.39
CA LYS A 95 10.76 15.75 -3.06
C LYS A 95 10.38 14.94 -4.31
N THR A 96 10.10 15.60 -5.43
CA THR A 96 9.82 14.94 -6.72
C THR A 96 11.03 14.13 -7.19
N LEU A 97 12.24 14.69 -7.10
CA LEU A 97 13.48 13.99 -7.48
C LEU A 97 13.76 12.78 -6.57
N VAL A 98 13.55 12.93 -5.26
CA VAL A 98 13.73 11.85 -4.27
C VAL A 98 12.82 10.66 -4.56
N LEU A 99 11.58 10.88 -5.01
CA LEU A 99 10.68 9.79 -5.41
C LEU A 99 11.17 9.01 -6.64
N LEU A 100 11.99 9.65 -7.48
CA LEU A 100 12.52 9.08 -8.71
C LEU A 100 13.89 8.42 -8.52
N LYS A 101 14.50 8.56 -7.33
CA LYS A 101 15.87 8.12 -7.05
C LYS A 101 16.08 6.61 -7.12
N ASP A 102 15.01 5.82 -7.11
CA ASP A 102 15.02 4.34 -7.13
C ASP A 102 14.44 3.75 -8.45
N VAL A 103 14.07 4.59 -9.42
CA VAL A 103 13.57 4.14 -10.75
C VAL A 103 14.63 3.29 -11.47
N PRO A 104 14.28 2.19 -12.15
CA PRO A 104 15.26 1.39 -12.90
C PRO A 104 16.02 2.22 -13.94
N LEU A 105 17.34 1.99 -14.08
CA LEU A 105 18.21 2.80 -14.94
C LEU A 105 17.84 2.79 -16.43
N LEU A 106 17.13 1.76 -16.91
CA LEU A 106 16.70 1.67 -18.31
C LEU A 106 15.36 2.36 -18.57
N VAL A 107 14.69 2.89 -17.54
CA VAL A 107 13.38 3.53 -17.65
C VAL A 107 13.55 5.03 -17.84
N GLU A 108 13.15 5.56 -18.99
CA GLU A 108 13.25 6.98 -19.26
C GLU A 108 12.26 7.78 -18.41
N VAL A 109 12.72 8.83 -17.71
CA VAL A 109 11.85 9.71 -16.93
C VAL A 109 11.76 11.08 -17.59
N ILE A 110 10.55 11.49 -17.95
CA ILE A 110 10.26 12.81 -18.53
C ILE A 110 9.23 13.51 -17.64
N ILE A 111 9.57 14.71 -17.20
CA ILE A 111 8.71 15.57 -16.39
C ILE A 111 8.30 16.76 -17.25
N PHE A 112 7.00 16.97 -17.39
CA PHE A 112 6.40 18.16 -17.96
C PHE A 112 5.97 19.07 -16.82
N SER A 113 6.58 20.24 -16.72
CA SER A 113 6.38 21.16 -15.62
C SER A 113 6.67 22.60 -16.00
N ASP A 114 5.77 23.52 -15.66
CA ASP A 114 6.04 24.96 -15.68
C ASP A 114 6.76 25.47 -14.41
N ASN A 115 7.09 24.56 -13.48
CA ASN A 115 7.87 24.83 -12.27
C ASN A 115 7.37 26.04 -11.44
N ILE A 116 6.08 26.05 -11.12
CA ILE A 116 5.34 27.13 -10.46
C ILE A 116 5.60 27.11 -8.93
N GLY A 117 5.52 28.29 -8.30
CA GLY A 117 5.59 28.44 -6.84
C GLY A 117 7.03 28.53 -6.35
N LYS A 118 7.38 27.75 -5.32
CA LYS A 118 8.79 27.63 -4.89
C LYS A 118 9.65 26.92 -5.94
N GLY A 119 9.05 25.93 -6.61
CA GLY A 119 9.68 25.18 -7.69
C GLY A 119 10.93 24.39 -7.26
N LEU A 120 11.51 23.72 -8.25
CA LEU A 120 12.83 23.10 -8.18
C LEU A 120 13.86 24.09 -8.72
N HIS A 121 14.86 24.41 -7.92
CA HIS A 121 15.97 25.26 -8.32
C HIS A 121 17.11 24.47 -8.98
N SER A 122 17.90 25.13 -9.82
CA SER A 122 19.04 24.49 -10.51
C SER A 122 20.09 23.91 -9.55
N LEU A 123 20.30 24.55 -8.38
CA LEU A 123 21.21 24.08 -7.35
C LEU A 123 20.73 22.75 -6.76
N GLU A 124 19.46 22.67 -6.38
CA GLU A 124 18.83 21.46 -5.85
C GLU A 124 18.89 20.30 -6.86
N TYR A 125 18.69 20.60 -8.14
CA TYR A 125 18.83 19.61 -9.20
C TYR A 125 20.29 19.14 -9.37
N GLN A 126 21.25 20.07 -9.32
CA GLN A 126 22.67 19.71 -9.38
C GLN A 126 23.11 18.87 -8.19
N ASP A 127 22.70 19.24 -6.98
CA ASP A 127 23.01 18.51 -5.75
C ASP A 127 22.47 17.07 -5.84
N PHE A 128 21.23 16.91 -6.31
CA PHE A 128 20.66 15.58 -6.58
C PHE A 128 21.51 14.77 -7.59
N CYS A 129 21.96 15.39 -8.68
CA CYS A 129 22.80 14.71 -9.67
C CYS A 129 24.18 14.31 -9.12
N GLN A 130 24.72 15.07 -8.17
CA GLN A 130 25.97 14.77 -7.50
C GLN A 130 25.81 13.63 -6.47
N GLU A 131 24.70 13.64 -5.72
CA GLU A 131 24.38 12.60 -4.74
C GLU A 131 24.10 11.24 -5.40
N TYR A 132 23.48 11.24 -6.58
CA TYR A 132 23.09 10.03 -7.32
C TYR A 132 23.80 9.92 -8.69
N PRO A 133 25.15 9.79 -8.73
CA PRO A 133 25.92 9.87 -9.97
C PRO A 133 25.67 8.70 -10.92
N PHE A 134 25.22 7.55 -10.41
CA PHE A 134 24.84 6.37 -11.21
C PHE A 134 23.63 6.62 -12.12
N ARG A 135 22.89 7.71 -11.91
CA ARG A 135 21.78 8.14 -12.78
C ARG A 135 22.19 9.13 -13.86
N LYS A 136 23.45 9.55 -13.97
CA LYS A 136 23.86 10.62 -14.90
C LYS A 136 23.37 10.43 -16.34
N ASP A 137 23.34 9.20 -16.82
CA ASP A 137 22.89 8.87 -18.18
C ASP A 137 21.35 8.80 -18.33
N ASN A 138 20.62 8.78 -17.21
CA ASN A 138 19.16 8.69 -17.16
C ASN A 138 18.58 9.58 -16.04
N ILE A 139 19.02 10.84 -16.00
CA ILE A 139 18.46 11.86 -15.10
C ILE A 139 17.07 12.27 -15.62
N PRO A 140 16.07 12.54 -14.75
CA PRO A 140 14.80 13.09 -15.17
C PRO A 140 14.96 14.32 -16.06
N LYS A 141 14.37 14.24 -17.26
CA LYS A 141 14.36 15.34 -18.23
C LYS A 141 13.15 16.23 -17.94
N ILE A 142 13.39 17.47 -17.53
CA ILE A 142 12.34 18.44 -17.25
C ILE A 142 12.09 19.28 -18.51
N ARG A 143 10.84 19.33 -18.97
CA ARG A 143 10.39 20.12 -20.12
C ARG A 143 9.29 21.07 -19.67
N CYS A 144 9.33 22.31 -20.13
CA CYS A 144 8.22 23.24 -19.94
C CYS A 144 6.97 22.74 -20.69
N CYS A 145 5.78 23.04 -20.16
CA CYS A 145 4.50 22.70 -20.78
C CYS A 145 4.04 23.76 -21.81
N SER A 146 4.77 24.87 -21.90
CA SER A 146 4.48 26.08 -22.67
C SER A 146 4.97 26.05 -24.11
#